data_AF-A0A1G0NV07-F1
#
_entry.id   AF-A0A1G0NV07-F1
#
_cell.length_a   1.000
_cell.length_b   1.000
_cell.length_c   1.000
_cell.angle_alpha   90.00
_cell.angle_beta   90.00
_cell.angle_gamma   90.00
#
_symmetry.space_group_name_H-M   'P 1'
#
loop_
_entity.id
_entity.type
_entity.pdbx_description
1 polymer ?
#
loop_
_entity_poly.entity_id
_entity_poly.type
_entity_poly.pdbx_seq_one_letter_code
_entity_poly.pdbx_strand_id
1 'polypeptide(L)'
;MAQTGEGIPELLDAVDRHREWMRRSGELERRRRERARIRVRDVVERELRRAAWSSTATDEVLREGLDRIQTGEATPYSVAAAILGGVLAPGDAR
;
A
#
# COMPACT_ATOMS: atom_id res chain seq x y z
N MET A 1 -22.80 33.97 -1.62
CA MET A 1 -22.87 32.50 -1.57
C MET A 1 -21.51 31.93 -1.15
N ALA A 2 -21.50 31.08 -0.12
CA ALA A 2 -20.40 30.82 0.83
C ALA A 2 -19.95 32.05 1.66
N GLN A 3 -19.72 33.19 1.02
CA GLN A 3 -19.29 34.43 1.70
C GLN A 3 -20.39 35.14 2.50
N THR A 4 -21.66 34.76 2.30
CA THR A 4 -22.86 35.37 2.90
C THR A 4 -23.55 34.48 3.94
N GLY A 5 -23.03 33.26 4.19
CA GLY A 5 -23.62 32.31 5.15
C GLY A 5 -24.90 31.60 4.69
N GLU A 6 -25.58 32.08 3.65
CA GLU A 6 -26.72 31.39 3.02
C GLU A 6 -26.34 29.99 2.52
N GLY A 7 -27.19 29.00 2.82
CA GLY A 7 -27.00 27.60 2.43
C GLY A 7 -26.19 26.76 3.42
N ILE A 8 -25.55 27.37 4.43
CA ILE A 8 -24.79 26.64 5.46
C ILE A 8 -25.70 25.78 6.36
N PRO A 9 -26.82 26.30 6.90
CA PRO A 9 -27.73 25.49 7.72
C PRO A 9 -28.28 24.28 6.97
N GLU A 10 -28.68 24.46 5.71
CA GLU A 10 -29.23 23.40 4.86
C GLU A 10 -28.18 22.33 4.53
N LEU A 11 -26.93 22.74 4.32
CA LEU A 11 -25.81 21.82 4.15
C LEU A 11 -25.53 21.01 5.42
N LEU A 12 -25.53 21.66 6.59
CA LEU A 12 -25.30 20.98 7.87
C LEU A 12 -26.38 19.92 8.13
N ASP A 13 -27.65 20.27 7.93
CA ASP A 13 -28.78 19.36 8.06
C ASP A 13 -28.69 18.17 7.07
N ALA A 14 -28.27 18.41 5.83
CA ALA A 14 -28.01 17.34 4.87
C ALA A 14 -26.86 16.41 5.30
N VAL A 15 -25.77 16.96 5.87
CA VAL A 15 -24.65 16.18 6.42
C VAL A 15 -25.10 15.33 7.60
N ASP A 16 -25.91 15.87 8.50
CA ASP A 16 -26.40 15.15 9.68
C ASP A 16 -27.33 14.00 9.30
N ARG A 17 -28.29 14.23 8.38
CA ARG A 17 -29.12 13.15 7.82
C ARG A 17 -28.27 12.05 7.17
N HIS A 18 -27.23 12.42 6.42
CA HIS A 18 -26.34 11.44 5.80
C HIS A 18 -25.56 10.63 6.85
N ARG A 19 -25.10 11.27 7.93
CA ARG A 19 -24.41 10.59 9.05
C ARG A 19 -25.33 9.62 9.78
N GLU A 20 -26.57 10.01 10.05
CA GLU A 20 -27.57 9.12 10.64
C GLU A 20 -27.88 7.94 9.74
N TRP A 21 -28.09 8.17 8.44
CA TRP A 21 -28.26 7.09 7.48
C TRP A 21 -27.06 6.15 7.50
N MET A 22 -25.83 6.67 7.44
CA MET A 22 -24.61 5.84 7.47
C MET A 22 -24.45 5.02 8.75
N ARG A 23 -24.91 5.55 9.90
CA ARG A 23 -24.93 4.77 11.16
C ARG A 23 -25.98 3.68 11.12
N ARG A 24 -27.23 4.03 10.77
CA ARG A 24 -28.36 3.08 10.76
C ARG A 24 -28.19 1.98 9.71
N SER A 25 -27.59 2.29 8.56
CA SER A 25 -27.35 1.32 7.49
C SER A 25 -26.09 0.47 7.70
N GLY A 26 -25.25 0.78 8.70
CA GLY A 26 -23.93 0.15 8.88
C GLY A 26 -22.87 0.58 7.86
N GLU A 27 -23.20 1.47 6.91
CA GLU A 27 -22.31 1.95 5.86
C GLU A 27 -21.06 2.65 6.42
N LEU A 28 -21.18 3.31 7.58
CA LEU A 28 -20.03 3.95 8.24
C LEU A 28 -18.92 2.93 8.55
N GLU A 29 -19.31 1.78 9.11
CA GLU A 29 -18.38 0.73 9.50
C GLU A 29 -17.81 0.02 8.27
N ARG A 30 -18.64 -0.25 7.27
CA ARG A 30 -18.20 -0.79 5.97
C ARG A 30 -17.11 0.07 5.34
N ARG A 31 -17.33 1.39 5.27
CA ARG A 31 -16.36 2.35 4.72
C ARG A 31 -15.10 2.47 5.57
N ARG A 32 -15.20 2.38 6.91
CA ARG A 32 -14.03 2.36 7.80
C ARG A 32 -13.17 1.13 7.55
N ARG A 33 -13.78 -0.04 7.44
CA ARG A 33 -13.09 -1.30 7.14
C ARG A 33 -12.41 -1.25 5.77
N GLU A 34 -13.06 -0.69 4.76
CA GLU A 34 -12.46 -0.55 3.42
C GLU A 34 -11.25 0.40 3.44
N ARG A 35 -11.35 1.56 4.10
CA ARG A 35 -10.21 2.47 4.27
C ARG A 35 -9.06 1.82 5.04
N ALA A 36 -9.35 1.05 6.08
CA ALA A 36 -8.35 0.32 6.83
C ALA A 36 -7.65 -0.73 5.95
N ARG A 37 -8.41 -1.48 5.15
CA ARG A 37 -7.88 -2.45 4.18
C ARG A 37 -6.91 -1.80 3.19
N ILE A 38 -7.31 -0.67 2.59
CA ILE A 38 -6.44 0.08 1.66
C ILE A 38 -5.16 0.51 2.39
N ARG A 39 -5.29 1.12 3.57
CA ARG A 39 -4.12 1.59 4.33
C ARG A 39 -3.16 0.47 4.72
N VAL A 40 -3.67 -0.69 5.12
CA VAL A 40 -2.84 -1.86 5.43
C VAL A 40 -2.07 -2.31 4.19
N ARG A 41 -2.75 -2.40 3.04
CA ARG A 41 -2.10 -2.74 1.77
C ARG A 41 -1.00 -1.75 1.40
N ASP A 42 -1.27 -0.45 1.48
CA ASP A 42 -0.29 0.59 1.17
C ASP A 42 0.95 0.52 2.07
N VAL A 43 0.75 0.23 3.36
CA VAL A 43 1.85 0.03 4.32
C VAL A 43 2.68 -1.19 3.92
N VAL A 44 2.04 -2.33 3.67
CA VAL A 44 2.73 -3.58 3.27
C VAL A 44 3.53 -3.38 1.99
N GLU A 45 2.95 -2.78 0.95
CA GLU A 45 3.63 -2.54 -0.33
C GLU A 45 4.86 -1.63 -0.16
N ARG A 46 4.76 -0.59 0.67
CA ARG A 46 5.88 0.30 0.98
C ARG A 46 6.97 -0.41 1.78
N GLU A 47 6.61 -1.18 2.80
CA GLU A 47 7.61 -1.91 3.60
C GLU A 47 8.33 -2.98 2.78
N LEU A 48 7.61 -3.74 1.95
CA LEU A 48 8.22 -4.74 1.06
C LEU A 48 9.18 -4.09 0.08
N ARG A 49 8.81 -2.95 -0.51
CA ARG A 49 9.72 -2.20 -1.39
C ARG A 49 10.96 -1.73 -0.64
N ARG A 50 10.80 -1.22 0.58
CA ARG A 50 11.95 -0.79 1.40
C ARG A 50 12.87 -1.96 1.71
N ALA A 51 12.33 -3.06 2.22
CA ALA A 51 13.09 -4.25 2.58
C ALA A 51 13.82 -4.87 1.37
N ALA A 52 13.20 -4.85 0.18
CA ALA A 52 13.85 -5.31 -1.04
C ALA A 52 15.13 -4.53 -1.35
N TRP A 53 15.13 -3.22 -1.16
CA TRP A 53 16.22 -2.35 -1.64
C TRP A 53 17.06 -1.73 -0.52
N SER A 54 16.95 -2.22 0.72
CA SER A 54 17.68 -1.66 1.87
C SER A 54 19.03 -2.33 2.15
N SER A 55 19.39 -3.39 1.41
CA SER A 55 20.55 -4.23 1.67
C SER A 55 21.52 -4.25 0.48
N THR A 56 22.82 -4.09 0.77
CA THR A 56 23.89 -4.29 -0.22
C THR A 56 23.90 -5.72 -0.78
N ALA A 57 23.39 -6.71 -0.04
CA ALA A 57 23.26 -8.07 -0.54
C ALA A 57 22.23 -8.17 -1.68
N THR A 58 21.15 -7.38 -1.64
CA THR A 58 20.20 -7.33 -2.76
C THR A 58 20.83 -6.74 -4.02
N ASP A 59 21.63 -5.68 -3.86
CA ASP A 59 22.32 -5.04 -4.98
C ASP A 59 23.31 -6.00 -5.67
N GLU A 60 23.96 -6.85 -4.88
CA GLU A 60 24.82 -7.93 -5.40
C GLU A 60 24.03 -8.98 -6.19
N VAL A 61 22.94 -9.49 -5.64
CA VAL A 61 22.05 -10.44 -6.32
C VAL A 61 21.51 -9.84 -7.62
N LEU A 62 21.15 -8.56 -7.63
CA LEU A 62 20.69 -7.87 -8.84
C LEU A 62 21.79 -7.79 -9.89
N ARG A 63 22.99 -7.35 -9.50
CA ARG A 63 24.14 -7.21 -10.40
C ARG A 63 24.52 -8.55 -11.05
N GLU A 64 24.71 -9.61 -10.26
CA GLU A 64 24.99 -10.94 -10.79
C GLU A 64 23.83 -11.50 -11.62
N GLY A 65 22.59 -11.17 -11.23
CA GLY A 65 21.40 -11.50 -11.98
C GLY A 65 21.40 -10.88 -13.38
N LEU A 66 21.81 -9.62 -13.52
CA LEU A 66 21.90 -8.94 -14.80
C LEU A 66 22.92 -9.59 -15.73
N ASP A 67 24.09 -9.96 -15.21
CA ASP A 67 25.12 -10.65 -16.00
C ASP A 67 24.62 -12.01 -16.52
N ARG A 68 23.95 -12.81 -15.66
CA ARG A 68 23.36 -14.09 -16.06
C ARG A 68 22.17 -13.97 -17.02
N ILE A 69 21.44 -12.85 -16.99
CA ILE A 69 20.39 -12.57 -17.98
C ILE A 69 21.02 -12.36 -19.37
N GLN A 70 22.17 -11.67 -19.44
CA GLN A 70 22.87 -11.45 -20.72
C GLN A 70 23.37 -12.77 -21.33
N THR A 71 23.76 -13.75 -20.52
CA THR A 71 24.20 -15.07 -20.98
C THR A 71 23.04 -16.05 -21.25
N GLY A 72 21.80 -15.67 -20.91
CA GLY A 72 20.61 -16.51 -21.06
C GLY A 72 20.43 -17.57 -19.97
N GLU A 73 21.22 -17.52 -18.90
CA GLU A 73 21.19 -18.45 -17.77
C GLU A 73 20.13 -18.08 -16.72
N ALA A 74 19.68 -16.82 -16.72
CA ALA A 74 18.65 -16.33 -15.83
C ALA A 74 17.58 -15.51 -16.57
N THR A 75 16.44 -15.35 -15.92
CA THR A 75 15.36 -14.46 -16.36
C THR A 75 15.11 -13.39 -15.30
N PRO A 76 14.51 -12.23 -15.67
CA PRO A 76 14.07 -11.23 -14.70
C PRO A 76 13.22 -11.81 -13.56
N TYR A 77 12.36 -12.79 -13.86
CA TYR A 77 11.54 -13.47 -12.85
C TYR A 77 12.36 -14.31 -11.87
N SER A 78 13.38 -15.04 -12.35
CA SER A 78 14.25 -15.84 -11.48
C SER A 78 15.10 -14.97 -10.56
N VAL A 79 15.57 -13.80 -11.03
CA VAL A 79 16.33 -12.84 -10.21
C VAL A 79 15.41 -12.18 -9.18
N ALA A 80 14.21 -11.77 -9.59
CA ALA A 80 13.21 -11.23 -8.66
C ALA A 80 12.83 -12.24 -7.57
N ALA A 81 12.68 -13.53 -7.90
CA ALA A 81 12.42 -14.58 -6.93
C ALA A 81 13.57 -14.75 -5.92
N ALA A 82 14.83 -14.64 -6.36
CA ALA A 82 15.98 -14.69 -5.47
C ALA A 82 15.99 -13.50 -4.49
N ILE A 83 15.74 -12.29 -4.99
CA ILE A 83 15.63 -11.07 -4.16
C ILE A 83 14.50 -11.22 -3.14
N LEU A 84 13.30 -11.62 -3.59
CA LEU A 84 12.15 -11.82 -2.70
C LEU A 84 12.40 -12.93 -1.67
N GLY A 85 13.14 -13.98 -2.04
CA GLY A 85 13.55 -15.04 -1.12
C GLY A 85 14.40 -14.51 0.03
N GLY A 86 15.34 -13.60 -0.25
CA GLY A 86 16.14 -12.94 0.78
C GLY A 86 15.31 -12.04 1.69
N VAL A 87 14.37 -11.26 1.13
CA VAL A 87 13.49 -10.35 1.89
C VAL A 87 12.52 -11.10 2.82
N LEU A 88 12.01 -12.25 2.38
CA LEU A 88 11.01 -13.02 3.13
C LEU A 88 11.66 -14.03 4.10
N ALA A 89 12.98 -14.21 4.05
CA ALA A 89 13.68 -15.05 5.00
C ALA A 89 13.62 -14.42 6.41
N PRO A 90 13.29 -15.19 7.46
CA PRO A 90 13.25 -14.68 8.83
C PRO A 90 14.67 -14.37 9.32
N GLY A 91 15.14 -13.14 9.13
CA GLY A 91 16.49 -12.74 9.54
C GLY A 91 16.81 -11.25 9.52
N ASP A 92 16.32 -10.48 8.53
CA ASP A 92 16.94 -9.17 8.21
C ASP A 92 16.06 -7.93 8.45
N ALA A 93 14.98 -8.06 9.22
CA ALA A 93 14.26 -6.90 9.76
C ALA A 93 14.90 -6.47 11.10
N ARG A 94 16.04 -5.77 11.05
CA ARG A 94 16.59 -5.00 12.18
C ARG A 94 16.93 -3.59 11.77
#